data_AF-A0A4R6J9I6-F1
#
_entry.id   AF-A0A4R6J9I6-F1
#
_cell.length_a   1.000
_cell.length_b   1.000
_cell.length_c   1.000
_cell.angle_alpha   90.00
_cell.angle_beta   90.00
_cell.angle_gamma   90.00
#
_symmetry.space_group_name_H-M   'P 1'
#
loop_
_entity.id
_entity.type
_entity.pdbx_description
1 polymer ?
#
loop_
_entity_poly.entity_id
_entity_poly.type
_entity_poly.pdbx_seq_one_letter_code
_entity_poly.pdbx_strand_id
1 'polypeptide(L)'
;MTDDVRSSPRTGTVLPRGRPFWIVDGRAYDFTEWARVHPGGATWFGPSQGRDISALLHTYHRDPVRLRKFLSRYEIDGFTERDVLPKLGVPPFLLEPGFDAARDLPRLDYADEGSLLADIRTAINERFSKRDLKRLDRRFDLVTWVIGLAHVAMLASLAGGLTPAWAFVIVMVLTRTALAGAGHYHLHRRWNDKRRLQTPLGKALFDINYVGTSLIGTDGHVLLHHPYMGSGADVKKTFFDGMLRLHPVLRVPGYTLHKLGICLLGLSLRAREIARFEQRGGNAPIRLDFWLVRAWLLVELVACVVTGHWLAWLVQFFLTLWYNTFLVVSSHDFEDDTPDDLTAIPVTLRDDWAAHQICLSYDLTIVGNRWLDLWLSAGLSPHRVHHVLPYQASGFANLRSEATVRAVCERAGITWERPRNLLFDRFPAVIRHYLFRPAKALPLPPPPPGSVPPLPGSVPPLPGSVPPLPGSVPPLPGSVPLPPGSAPSPPGSPLPPPRSQPSPSTPPPSQPSAPGDAPIGSAGGFPTPPAPVIRPVRAGQLGLLVRYTVDGFRGVGV
;
A
#
# COMPACT_ATOMS: atom_id res chain seq x y z
N MET A 1 9.36 38.56 -6.40
CA MET A 1 10.42 37.98 -5.55
C MET A 1 10.05 38.28 -4.11
N THR A 2 9.33 37.36 -3.48
CA THR A 2 9.02 37.36 -2.06
C THR A 2 9.14 35.90 -1.65
N ASP A 3 10.37 35.52 -1.31
CA ASP A 3 10.75 34.16 -0.94
C ASP A 3 10.40 33.93 0.52
N ASP A 4 9.28 33.22 0.76
CA ASP A 4 8.80 32.88 2.09
C ASP A 4 9.73 31.90 2.80
N VAL A 5 10.11 32.29 4.02
CA VAL A 5 10.85 31.49 5.01
C VAL A 5 10.03 30.24 5.35
N ARG A 6 10.57 29.04 5.13
CA ARG A 6 9.98 27.81 5.67
C ARG A 6 10.29 27.71 7.17
N SER A 7 9.45 28.33 7.99
CA SER A 7 9.35 28.02 9.41
C SER A 7 8.41 26.83 9.62
N SER A 8 8.69 25.99 10.62
CA SER A 8 7.70 25.03 11.10
C SER A 8 6.47 25.80 11.63
N PRO A 9 5.26 25.57 11.09
CA PRO A 9 4.06 26.29 11.54
C PRO A 9 3.69 26.06 13.01
N ARG A 10 4.25 25.02 13.64
CA ARG A 10 3.96 24.64 15.04
C ARG A 10 5.04 25.03 16.04
N THR A 11 6.32 25.01 15.65
CA THR A 11 7.44 25.26 16.57
C THR A 11 8.12 26.61 16.34
N GLY A 12 7.86 27.27 15.21
CA GLY A 12 8.55 28.51 14.83
C GLY A 12 10.03 28.31 14.47
N THR A 13 10.53 27.06 14.48
CA THR A 13 11.90 26.73 14.10
C THR A 13 12.14 27.15 12.66
N VAL A 14 13.07 28.09 12.46
CA VAL A 14 13.55 28.52 11.15
C VAL A 14 14.60 27.50 10.71
N LEU A 15 14.29 26.70 9.70
CA LEU A 15 15.26 25.79 9.11
C LEU A 15 16.49 26.60 8.65
N PRO A 16 17.74 26.22 8.99
CA PRO A 16 18.93 26.80 8.37
C PRO A 16 18.77 26.67 6.85
N ARG A 17 18.82 27.81 6.15
CA ARG A 17 18.58 27.89 4.69
C ARG A 17 19.27 26.73 3.96
N GLY A 18 18.49 25.86 3.34
CA GLY A 18 19.00 24.83 2.42
C GLY A 18 19.79 23.68 3.02
N ARG A 19 19.86 23.50 4.36
CA ARG A 19 20.52 22.34 4.96
C ARG A 19 19.59 21.11 4.95
N PRO A 20 19.96 20.00 4.27
CA PRO A 20 19.19 18.76 4.33
C PRO A 20 19.21 18.16 5.74
N PHE A 21 18.11 17.53 6.15
CA PHE A 21 18.01 16.84 7.43
C PHE A 21 17.15 15.58 7.34
N TRP A 22 17.34 14.67 8.29
CA TRP A 22 16.55 13.45 8.49
C TRP A 22 16.35 13.24 9.99
N ILE A 23 15.19 12.73 10.39
CA ILE A 23 14.89 12.41 11.79
C ILE A 23 15.16 10.92 12.04
N VAL A 24 15.91 10.61 13.10
CA VAL A 24 16.12 9.26 13.63
C VAL A 24 15.99 9.30 15.14
N ASP A 25 15.11 8.48 15.70
CA ASP A 25 14.84 8.38 17.15
C ASP A 25 14.61 9.75 17.80
N GLY A 26 13.85 10.59 17.08
CA GLY A 26 13.46 11.94 17.48
C GLY A 26 14.56 13.01 17.45
N ARG A 27 15.76 12.68 16.94
CA ARG A 27 16.87 13.61 16.72
C ARG A 27 17.09 13.87 15.24
N ALA A 28 17.60 15.04 14.89
CA ALA A 28 17.90 15.37 13.50
C ALA A 28 19.37 15.12 13.14
N TYR A 29 19.58 14.70 11.90
CA TYR A 29 20.89 14.39 11.35
C TYR A 29 21.05 14.94 9.94
N ASP A 30 22.28 15.33 9.58
CA ASP A 30 22.66 15.71 8.22
C ASP A 30 23.53 14.61 7.58
N PHE A 31 22.92 13.76 6.78
CA PHE A 31 23.62 12.69 6.08
C PHE A 31 24.17 13.09 4.71
N THR A 32 24.18 14.37 4.34
CA THR A 32 24.51 14.83 2.98
C THR A 32 25.87 14.32 2.49
N GLU A 33 26.90 14.44 3.33
CA GLU A 33 28.25 13.96 2.99
C GLU A 33 28.33 12.43 2.97
N TRP A 34 27.65 11.78 3.92
CA TRP A 34 27.70 10.33 4.07
C TRP A 34 26.92 9.57 3.00
N ALA A 35 25.83 10.14 2.49
CA ALA A 35 24.96 9.51 1.50
C ALA A 35 25.73 8.96 0.30
N ARG A 36 26.78 9.67 -0.15
CA ARG A 36 27.64 9.29 -1.30
C ARG A 36 28.56 8.08 -1.04
N VAL A 37 28.77 7.73 0.22
CA VAL A 37 29.63 6.62 0.65
C VAL A 37 28.85 5.56 1.43
N HIS A 38 27.55 5.77 1.64
CA HIS A 38 26.67 4.83 2.31
C HIS A 38 26.70 3.45 1.63
N PRO A 39 26.94 2.34 2.36
CA PRO A 39 27.00 1.01 1.77
C PRO A 39 25.70 0.55 1.08
N GLY A 40 24.56 1.15 1.43
CA GLY A 40 23.26 0.88 0.80
C GLY A 40 22.97 1.71 -0.46
N GLY A 41 23.81 2.68 -0.79
CA GLY A 41 23.60 3.64 -1.88
C GLY A 41 23.03 4.98 -1.43
N ALA A 42 23.13 5.98 -2.31
CA ALA A 42 22.65 7.35 -2.09
C ALA A 42 21.17 7.53 -2.47
N THR A 43 20.61 6.60 -3.25
CA THR A 43 19.30 6.72 -3.91
C THR A 43 18.12 6.96 -2.96
N TRP A 44 18.25 6.59 -1.70
CA TRP A 44 17.18 6.65 -0.70
C TRP A 44 17.11 7.99 0.05
N PHE A 45 18.25 8.70 0.16
CA PHE A 45 18.36 9.92 0.98
C PHE A 45 17.58 11.09 0.39
N GLY A 46 17.60 11.25 -0.94
CA GLY A 46 16.86 12.32 -1.62
C GLY A 46 15.35 12.24 -1.36
N PRO A 47 14.69 11.11 -1.69
CA PRO A 47 13.27 10.94 -1.42
C PRO A 47 12.89 11.07 0.06
N SER A 48 13.73 10.59 0.99
CA SER A 48 13.45 10.60 2.42
C SER A 48 13.84 11.89 3.15
N GLN A 49 14.37 12.91 2.45
CA GLN A 49 14.79 14.16 3.08
C GLN A 49 13.62 14.82 3.84
N GLY A 50 13.89 15.22 5.09
CA GLY A 50 12.94 15.86 5.98
C GLY A 50 11.90 14.93 6.60
N ARG A 51 12.07 13.60 6.48
CA ARG A 51 11.20 12.59 7.09
C ARG A 51 11.81 11.99 8.35
N ASP A 52 10.95 11.36 9.14
CA ASP A 52 11.36 10.33 10.10
C ASP A 52 11.73 9.05 9.35
N ILE A 53 12.98 8.60 9.53
CA ILE A 53 13.52 7.39 8.92
C ILE A 53 13.94 6.35 9.97
N SER A 54 13.50 6.49 11.22
CA SER A 54 13.86 5.61 12.34
C SER A 54 13.50 4.16 12.02
N ALA A 55 12.25 3.91 11.62
CA ALA A 55 11.80 2.58 11.20
C ALA A 55 12.70 1.97 10.10
N LEU A 56 13.14 2.77 9.13
CA LEU A 56 14.04 2.31 8.06
C LEU A 56 15.41 1.95 8.60
N LEU A 57 15.94 2.74 9.54
CA LEU A 57 17.22 2.44 10.19
C LEU A 57 17.16 1.09 10.94
N HIS A 58 16.13 0.88 11.75
CA HIS A 58 16.01 -0.34 12.57
C HIS A 58 15.68 -1.60 11.77
N THR A 59 15.04 -1.47 10.61
CA THR A 59 14.58 -2.64 9.80
C THR A 59 15.52 -3.00 8.65
N TYR A 60 16.24 -2.03 8.08
CA TYR A 60 17.17 -2.28 6.97
C TYR A 60 18.62 -2.55 7.41
N HIS A 61 18.92 -2.44 8.71
CA HIS A 61 20.23 -2.76 9.25
C HIS A 61 20.16 -3.99 10.13
N ARG A 62 21.05 -4.95 9.86
CA ARG A 62 21.18 -6.18 10.65
C ARG A 62 21.66 -5.94 12.09
N ASP A 63 22.32 -4.82 12.33
CA ASP A 63 22.86 -4.42 13.64
C ASP A 63 22.86 -2.89 13.75
N PRO A 64 21.71 -2.27 14.01
CA PRO A 64 21.55 -0.81 14.11
C PRO A 64 22.17 -0.24 15.39
N VAL A 65 22.30 -1.01 16.48
CA VAL A 65 22.92 -0.55 17.74
C VAL A 65 24.34 -0.04 17.49
N ARG A 66 25.11 -0.74 16.64
CA ARG A 66 26.46 -0.30 16.24
C ARG A 66 26.48 1.02 15.50
N LEU A 67 25.36 1.45 14.93
CA LEU A 67 25.27 2.71 14.18
C LEU A 67 25.13 3.92 15.10
N ARG A 68 24.67 3.79 16.36
CA ARG A 68 24.46 4.93 17.27
C ARG A 68 25.70 5.81 17.43
N LYS A 69 26.87 5.20 17.65
CA LYS A 69 28.17 5.90 17.73
C LYS A 69 28.60 6.58 16.43
N PHE A 70 28.09 6.11 15.31
CA PHE A 70 28.36 6.67 13.99
C PHE A 70 27.41 7.83 13.68
N LEU A 71 26.13 7.70 14.04
CA LEU A 71 25.08 8.70 13.84
C LEU A 71 25.41 10.01 14.57
N SER A 72 25.96 9.95 15.78
CA SER A 72 26.31 11.14 16.57
C SER A 72 27.27 12.12 15.87
N ARG A 73 28.01 11.67 14.84
CA ARG A 73 28.88 12.54 14.03
C ARG A 73 28.11 13.47 13.10
N TYR A 74 26.85 13.16 12.82
CA TYR A 74 26.00 13.86 11.86
C TYR A 74 24.83 14.56 12.54
N GLU A 75 24.74 14.49 13.87
CA GLU A 75 23.65 15.10 14.65
C GLU A 75 23.63 16.61 14.46
N ILE A 76 22.42 17.18 14.40
CA ILE A 76 22.17 18.61 14.29
C ILE A 76 21.48 19.08 15.57
N ASP A 77 22.08 20.03 16.26
CA ASP A 77 21.49 20.65 17.43
C ASP A 77 20.27 21.53 17.08
N GLY A 78 19.31 21.63 18.00
CA GLY A 78 18.17 22.54 17.90
C GLY A 78 16.97 22.01 17.10
N PHE A 79 17.02 20.75 16.66
CA PHE A 79 15.95 20.07 15.94
C PHE A 79 15.38 18.91 16.73
N THR A 80 14.09 18.65 16.56
CA THR A 80 13.35 17.61 17.29
C THR A 80 12.47 16.78 16.34
N GLU A 81 11.87 15.70 16.87
CA GLU A 81 10.85 14.90 16.19
C GLU A 81 9.67 15.71 15.63
N ARG A 82 9.44 16.93 16.14
CA ARG A 82 8.33 17.80 15.73
C ARG A 82 8.61 18.56 14.44
N ASP A 83 9.84 18.51 13.95
CA ASP A 83 10.27 19.22 12.75
C ASP A 83 10.17 18.35 11.47
N VAL A 84 9.54 17.17 11.57
CA VAL A 84 9.20 16.31 10.42
C VAL A 84 8.34 17.09 9.43
N LEU A 85 8.70 17.03 8.15
CA LEU A 85 7.92 17.67 7.11
C LEU A 85 6.56 16.95 6.94
N PRO A 86 5.45 17.68 6.79
CA PRO A 86 4.11 17.08 6.69
C PRO A 86 3.89 16.23 5.43
N LYS A 87 4.87 16.21 4.50
CA LYS A 87 4.77 15.51 3.21
C LYS A 87 5.71 14.30 3.19
N LEU A 88 5.18 13.20 2.67
CA LEU A 88 5.88 11.92 2.50
C LEU A 88 6.43 11.73 1.08
N GLY A 89 6.73 12.81 0.34
CA GLY A 89 7.29 12.77 -1.02
C GLY A 89 6.47 12.05 -2.11
N VAL A 90 5.38 11.39 -1.74
CA VAL A 90 4.43 10.77 -2.67
C VAL A 90 3.37 11.77 -3.13
N PRO A 91 2.76 11.54 -4.32
CA PRO A 91 1.65 12.34 -4.77
C PRO A 91 0.50 12.40 -3.74
N PRO A 92 -0.09 13.59 -3.47
CA PRO A 92 -1.11 13.76 -2.42
C PRO A 92 -2.34 12.85 -2.58
N PHE A 93 -2.65 12.40 -3.79
CA PHE A 93 -3.80 11.53 -4.03
C PHE A 93 -3.61 10.09 -3.52
N LEU A 94 -2.38 9.70 -3.17
CA LEU A 94 -2.07 8.39 -2.57
C LEU A 94 -2.25 8.41 -1.04
N LEU A 95 -2.50 9.58 -0.45
CA LEU A 95 -2.74 9.74 0.97
C LEU A 95 -4.19 10.13 1.19
N GLU A 96 -4.69 9.90 2.41
CA GLU A 96 -6.04 10.33 2.77
C GLU A 96 -6.17 11.86 2.70
N PRO A 97 -7.37 12.39 2.35
CA PRO A 97 -7.60 13.83 2.35
C PRO A 97 -7.30 14.45 3.72
N GLY A 98 -6.39 15.44 3.76
CA GLY A 98 -6.00 16.12 5.01
C GLY A 98 -4.92 15.40 5.84
N PHE A 99 -4.33 14.34 5.29
CA PHE A 99 -3.19 13.64 5.91
C PHE A 99 -2.02 14.59 6.18
N ASP A 100 -1.51 14.55 7.40
CA ASP A 100 -0.36 15.30 7.90
C ASP A 100 0.62 14.32 8.54
N ALA A 101 1.79 14.11 7.93
CA ALA A 101 2.78 13.16 8.42
C ALA A 101 3.25 13.44 9.86
N ALA A 102 3.23 14.71 10.31
CA ALA A 102 3.64 15.06 11.66
C ALA A 102 2.60 14.68 12.73
N ARG A 103 1.34 14.45 12.33
CA ARG A 103 0.22 14.11 13.22
C ARG A 103 -0.23 12.67 13.06
N ASP A 104 -0.28 12.19 11.82
CA ASP A 104 -1.04 10.99 11.44
C ASP A 104 -0.15 9.74 11.27
N LEU A 105 1.18 9.88 11.30
CA LEU A 105 2.07 8.71 11.29
C LEU A 105 1.99 7.94 12.62
N PRO A 106 1.87 6.61 12.59
CA PRO A 106 1.84 5.81 13.80
C PRO A 106 3.20 5.85 14.50
N ARG A 107 3.18 5.94 15.83
CA ARG A 107 4.36 5.85 16.69
C ARG A 107 4.46 4.43 17.22
N LEU A 108 5.25 3.60 16.54
CA LEU A 108 5.47 2.20 16.90
C LEU A 108 6.85 2.03 17.53
N ASP A 109 6.98 1.06 18.43
CA ASP A 109 8.22 0.66 19.06
C ASP A 109 9.04 -0.25 18.14
N TYR A 110 10.22 0.22 17.77
CA TYR A 110 11.24 -0.50 17.01
C TYR A 110 12.60 -0.47 17.74
N ALA A 111 12.58 -0.28 19.06
CA ALA A 111 13.77 -0.21 19.88
C ALA A 111 14.65 -1.44 19.71
N ASP A 112 15.96 -1.27 19.82
CA ASP A 112 16.91 -2.38 19.65
C ASP A 112 17.05 -3.28 20.88
N GLU A 113 16.31 -2.98 21.94
CA GLU A 113 16.24 -3.74 23.19
C GLU A 113 14.78 -3.77 23.65
N GLY A 114 14.32 -4.92 24.16
CA GLY A 114 12.97 -5.08 24.71
C GLY A 114 11.83 -5.19 23.69
N SER A 115 12.05 -4.89 22.41
CA SER A 115 11.05 -5.08 21.35
C SER A 115 11.11 -6.49 20.74
N LEU A 116 10.00 -6.93 20.14
CA LEU A 116 9.94 -8.18 19.39
C LEU A 116 10.90 -8.17 18.19
N LEU A 117 11.11 -7.00 17.55
CA LEU A 117 12.06 -6.85 16.46
C LEU A 117 13.50 -7.14 16.92
N ALA A 118 13.88 -6.67 18.12
CA ALA A 118 15.17 -6.94 18.71
C ALA A 118 15.37 -8.44 18.98
N ASP A 119 14.37 -9.11 19.55
CA ASP A 119 14.40 -10.54 19.82
C ASP A 119 14.52 -11.38 18.54
N ILE A 120 13.73 -11.04 17.51
CA ILE A 120 13.83 -11.66 16.19
C ILE A 120 15.24 -11.51 15.64
N ARG A 121 15.80 -10.30 15.69
CA ARG A 121 17.13 -10.02 15.16
C ARG A 121 18.21 -10.79 15.89
N THR A 122 18.13 -10.89 17.22
CA THR A 122 19.06 -11.67 18.06
C THR A 122 19.03 -13.14 17.66
N ALA A 123 17.84 -13.75 17.63
CA ALA A 123 17.69 -15.16 17.25
C ALA A 123 18.18 -15.45 15.82
N ILE A 124 17.92 -14.55 14.87
CA ILE A 124 18.42 -14.66 13.49
C ILE A 124 19.94 -14.53 13.43
N ASN A 125 20.52 -13.63 14.23
CA ASN A 125 21.96 -13.40 14.26
C ASN A 125 22.73 -14.58 14.86
N GLU A 126 22.16 -15.25 15.86
CA GLU A 126 22.70 -16.47 16.46
C GLU A 126 22.66 -17.65 15.48
N ARG A 127 21.55 -17.79 14.74
CA ARG A 127 21.34 -18.95 13.87
C ARG A 127 22.02 -18.85 12.51
N PHE A 128 22.02 -17.67 11.90
CA PHE A 128 22.48 -17.49 10.53
C PHE A 128 23.64 -16.53 10.45
N SER A 129 24.79 -16.99 9.93
CA SER A 129 25.89 -16.07 9.65
C SER A 129 25.58 -15.18 8.43
N LYS A 130 26.29 -14.05 8.31
CA LYS A 130 26.23 -13.21 7.09
C LYS A 130 26.60 -13.99 5.82
N ARG A 131 27.45 -15.02 5.93
CA ARG A 131 27.88 -15.85 4.79
C ARG A 131 26.75 -16.79 4.34
N ASP A 132 25.96 -17.31 5.28
CA ASP A 132 24.84 -18.20 4.98
C ASP A 132 23.74 -17.46 4.22
N LEU A 133 23.34 -16.29 4.72
CA LEU A 133 22.34 -15.45 4.03
C LEU A 133 22.80 -15.07 2.62
N LYS A 134 24.06 -14.66 2.47
CA LYS A 134 24.62 -14.34 1.14
C LYS A 134 24.64 -15.53 0.19
N ARG A 135 24.78 -16.76 0.70
CA ARG A 135 24.70 -17.98 -0.11
C ARG A 135 23.27 -18.21 -0.61
N LEU A 136 22.27 -17.95 0.24
CA LEU A 136 20.85 -18.02 -0.15
C LEU A 136 20.52 -16.96 -1.19
N ASP A 137 21.00 -15.73 -1.02
CA ASP A 137 20.80 -14.64 -1.99
C ASP A 137 21.36 -14.98 -3.38
N ARG A 138 22.56 -15.57 -3.43
CA ARG A 138 23.17 -16.03 -4.69
C ARG A 138 22.37 -17.14 -5.38
N ARG A 139 21.82 -18.07 -4.59
CA ARG A 139 20.97 -19.16 -5.14
C ARG A 139 19.66 -18.60 -5.66
N PHE A 140 19.06 -17.64 -4.97
CA PHE A 140 17.87 -16.94 -5.43
C PHE A 140 18.15 -16.26 -6.77
N ASP A 141 19.26 -15.53 -6.90
CA ASP A 141 19.65 -14.87 -8.14
C ASP A 141 19.90 -15.86 -9.29
N LEU A 142 20.52 -17.00 -9.01
CA LEU A 142 20.70 -18.06 -10.01
C LEU A 142 19.35 -18.54 -10.55
N VAL A 143 18.36 -18.77 -9.67
CA VAL A 143 17.02 -19.18 -10.09
C VAL A 143 16.32 -18.05 -10.86
N THR A 144 16.46 -16.80 -10.44
CA THR A 144 15.97 -15.64 -11.21
C THR A 144 16.53 -15.62 -12.62
N TRP A 145 17.83 -15.89 -12.80
CA TRP A 145 18.46 -15.95 -14.13
C TRP A 145 17.91 -17.10 -14.98
N VAL A 146 17.71 -18.28 -14.39
CA VAL A 146 17.11 -19.42 -15.10
C VAL A 146 15.69 -19.09 -15.57
N ILE A 147 14.87 -18.46 -14.71
CA ILE A 147 13.51 -18.01 -15.07
C ILE A 147 13.57 -16.93 -16.15
N GLY A 148 14.50 -15.99 -16.06
CA GLY A 148 14.69 -14.95 -17.07
C GLY A 148 15.10 -15.51 -18.44
N LEU A 149 15.99 -16.50 -18.45
CA LEU A 149 16.36 -17.20 -19.69
C LEU A 149 15.17 -17.97 -20.27
N ALA A 150 14.41 -18.67 -19.43
CA ALA A 150 13.20 -19.38 -19.86
C ALA A 150 12.16 -18.41 -20.45
N HIS A 151 11.99 -17.23 -19.85
CA HIS A 151 11.10 -16.17 -20.35
C HIS A 151 11.49 -15.71 -21.76
N VAL A 152 12.78 -15.41 -21.98
CA VAL A 152 13.30 -15.00 -23.29
C VAL A 152 13.20 -16.14 -24.32
N ALA A 153 13.58 -17.36 -23.91
CA ALA A 153 13.53 -18.54 -24.76
C ALA A 153 12.10 -18.88 -25.21
N MET A 154 11.10 -18.64 -24.35
CA MET A 154 9.69 -18.85 -24.66
C MET A 154 9.22 -17.94 -25.81
N LEU A 155 9.63 -16.67 -25.82
CA LEU A 155 9.34 -15.77 -26.94
C LEU A 155 10.01 -16.23 -28.24
N ALA A 156 11.30 -16.59 -28.17
CA ALA A 156 12.03 -17.08 -29.34
C ALA A 156 11.43 -18.37 -29.90
N SER A 157 11.02 -19.29 -29.01
CA SER A 157 10.36 -20.55 -29.35
C SER A 157 8.99 -20.32 -30.01
N LEU A 158 8.19 -19.37 -29.50
CA LEU A 158 6.93 -18.99 -30.14
C LEU A 158 7.18 -18.40 -31.53
N ALA A 159 8.10 -17.44 -31.64
CA ALA A 159 8.44 -16.79 -32.92
C ALA A 159 8.98 -17.78 -33.96
N GLY A 160 9.70 -18.81 -33.52
CA GLY A 160 10.19 -19.91 -34.37
C GLY A 160 9.17 -21.02 -34.65
N GLY A 161 7.93 -20.90 -34.16
CA GLY A 161 6.87 -21.89 -34.39
C GLY A 161 7.06 -23.22 -33.63
N LEU A 162 7.99 -23.29 -32.67
CA LEU A 162 8.30 -24.51 -31.90
C LEU A 162 7.30 -24.79 -30.77
N THR A 163 6.57 -23.76 -30.34
CA THR A 163 5.64 -23.85 -29.21
C THR A 163 4.29 -23.25 -29.56
N PRO A 164 3.18 -23.90 -29.14
CA PRO A 164 1.85 -23.39 -29.40
C PRO A 164 1.56 -22.14 -28.55
N ALA A 165 0.70 -21.27 -29.07
CA ALA A 165 0.34 -19.99 -28.45
C ALA A 165 -0.19 -20.12 -27.00
N TRP A 166 -0.96 -21.17 -26.69
CA TRP A 166 -1.50 -21.37 -25.34
C TRP A 166 -0.38 -21.68 -24.32
N ALA A 167 0.66 -22.42 -24.72
CA ALA A 167 1.78 -22.74 -23.85
C ALA A 167 2.62 -21.50 -23.58
N PHE A 168 2.83 -20.68 -24.61
CA PHE A 168 3.43 -19.35 -24.46
C PHE A 168 2.68 -18.53 -23.42
N VAL A 169 1.35 -18.42 -23.51
CA VAL A 169 0.56 -17.63 -22.55
C VAL A 169 0.80 -18.08 -21.12
N ILE A 170 0.71 -19.39 -20.84
CA ILE A 170 0.90 -19.93 -19.49
C ILE A 170 2.30 -19.63 -18.97
N VAL A 171 3.34 -19.96 -19.76
CA VAL A 171 4.73 -19.76 -19.35
C VAL A 171 5.05 -18.28 -19.14
N MET A 172 4.51 -17.39 -19.99
CA MET A 172 4.70 -15.95 -19.84
C MET A 172 4.05 -15.41 -18.56
N VAL A 173 2.82 -15.82 -18.23
CA VAL A 173 2.17 -15.42 -16.97
C VAL A 173 2.99 -15.87 -15.76
N LEU A 174 3.46 -17.13 -15.76
CA LEU A 174 4.26 -17.70 -14.66
C LEU A 174 5.61 -16.99 -14.52
N THR A 175 6.36 -16.87 -15.61
CA THR A 175 7.69 -16.25 -15.60
C THR A 175 7.62 -14.77 -15.28
N ARG A 176 6.62 -14.03 -15.75
CA ARG A 176 6.43 -12.61 -15.40
C ARG A 176 6.14 -12.41 -13.93
N THR A 177 5.23 -13.21 -13.37
CA THR A 177 4.92 -13.17 -11.93
C THR A 177 6.15 -13.49 -11.09
N ALA A 178 6.91 -14.52 -11.47
CA ALA A 178 8.13 -14.92 -10.78
C ALA A 178 9.24 -13.86 -10.86
N LEU A 179 9.46 -13.27 -12.04
CA LEU A 179 10.45 -12.21 -12.24
C LEU A 179 10.03 -10.92 -11.52
N ALA A 180 8.74 -10.60 -11.47
CA ALA A 180 8.24 -9.51 -10.65
C ALA A 180 8.52 -9.75 -9.16
N GLY A 181 8.39 -10.99 -8.69
CA GLY A 181 8.82 -11.39 -7.35
C GLY A 181 10.31 -11.21 -7.11
N ALA A 182 11.17 -11.50 -8.09
CA ALA A 182 12.60 -11.19 -8.01
C ALA A 182 12.83 -9.67 -7.92
N GLY A 183 12.14 -8.88 -8.74
CA GLY A 183 12.18 -7.42 -8.72
C GLY A 183 11.77 -6.83 -7.38
N HIS A 184 10.71 -7.39 -6.77
CA HIS A 184 10.27 -7.06 -5.41
C HIS A 184 11.40 -7.21 -4.39
N TYR A 185 12.08 -8.37 -4.33
CA TYR A 185 13.25 -8.53 -3.43
C TYR A 185 14.44 -7.63 -3.81
N HIS A 186 14.67 -7.41 -5.10
CA HIS A 186 15.76 -6.57 -5.58
C HIS A 186 15.54 -5.09 -5.24
N LEU A 187 14.30 -4.63 -5.04
CA LEU A 187 14.04 -3.29 -4.51
C LEU A 187 14.67 -3.07 -3.14
N HIS A 188 14.62 -4.05 -2.25
CA HIS A 188 15.18 -3.93 -0.89
C HIS A 188 16.70 -4.06 -0.82
N ARG A 189 17.34 -4.41 -1.93
CA ARG A 189 18.80 -4.60 -1.96
C ARG A 189 19.54 -3.28 -1.88
N ARG A 190 20.82 -3.39 -1.54
CA ARG A 190 21.76 -2.28 -1.62
C ARG A 190 21.99 -1.93 -3.07
N TRP A 191 21.77 -0.68 -3.46
CA TRP A 191 22.04 -0.19 -4.81
C TRP A 191 23.25 0.74 -4.75
N ASN A 192 24.44 0.16 -4.92
CA ASN A 192 25.66 0.96 -4.88
C ASN A 192 26.03 1.39 -6.29
N ASP A 193 25.79 2.67 -6.60
CA ASP A 193 26.08 3.30 -7.89
C ASP A 193 27.56 3.13 -8.33
N LYS A 194 28.47 2.78 -7.40
CA LYS A 194 29.89 2.54 -7.70
C LYS A 194 30.18 1.13 -8.23
N ARG A 195 29.27 0.16 -8.10
CA ARG A 195 29.47 -1.23 -8.57
C ARG A 195 28.65 -1.50 -9.83
N ARG A 196 29.26 -1.26 -10.99
CA ARG A 196 28.70 -1.40 -12.36
C ARG A 196 28.10 -2.78 -12.74
N LEU A 197 28.13 -3.78 -11.85
CA LEU A 197 27.80 -5.18 -12.15
C LEU A 197 26.67 -5.77 -11.27
N GLN A 198 25.91 -4.93 -10.56
CA GLN A 198 24.62 -5.41 -10.03
C GLN A 198 23.72 -5.78 -11.22
N THR A 199 23.05 -6.94 -11.11
CA THR A 199 22.26 -7.58 -12.18
C THR A 199 21.54 -6.56 -13.07
N PRO A 200 21.68 -6.64 -14.41
CA PRO A 200 21.38 -5.52 -15.32
C PRO A 200 19.91 -5.07 -15.36
N LEU A 201 18.99 -5.76 -14.66
CA LEU A 201 17.56 -5.46 -14.64
C LEU A 201 16.98 -5.21 -13.24
N GLY A 202 17.78 -5.35 -12.17
CA GLY A 202 17.34 -5.64 -10.79
C GLY A 202 15.94 -5.18 -10.37
N LYS A 203 15.75 -3.97 -9.83
CA LYS A 203 14.44 -3.50 -9.31
C LYS A 203 13.42 -3.24 -10.41
N ALA A 204 13.88 -2.99 -11.64
CA ALA A 204 13.00 -2.78 -12.78
C ALA A 204 12.24 -4.06 -13.18
N LEU A 205 12.73 -5.25 -12.81
CA LEU A 205 11.98 -6.50 -13.00
C LEU A 205 10.60 -6.47 -12.37
N PHE A 206 10.37 -5.63 -11.35
CA PHE A 206 9.04 -5.52 -10.74
C PHE A 206 7.98 -5.04 -11.75
N ASP A 207 8.36 -4.24 -12.76
CA ASP A 207 7.45 -3.75 -13.80
C ASP A 207 7.05 -4.80 -14.84
N ILE A 208 7.71 -5.96 -14.85
CA ILE A 208 7.44 -7.01 -15.84
C ILE A 208 6.03 -7.61 -15.68
N ASN A 209 5.35 -7.35 -14.56
CA ASN A 209 3.96 -7.75 -14.32
C ASN A 209 2.91 -6.72 -14.79
N TYR A 210 3.32 -5.60 -15.41
CA TYR A 210 2.47 -4.51 -15.89
C TYR A 210 1.79 -3.64 -14.84
N VAL A 211 2.00 -3.87 -13.54
CA VAL A 211 1.38 -3.05 -12.48
C VAL A 211 2.05 -1.66 -12.39
N GLY A 212 3.32 -1.54 -12.82
CA GLY A 212 4.01 -0.25 -12.99
C GLY A 212 4.50 0.35 -11.68
N THR A 213 5.39 -0.37 -10.98
CA THR A 213 5.79 -0.08 -9.60
C THR A 213 7.25 0.30 -9.46
N SER A 214 8.12 0.22 -10.48
CA SER A 214 9.56 0.44 -10.27
C SER A 214 9.93 1.91 -9.98
N LEU A 215 9.18 2.88 -10.52
CA LEU A 215 9.44 4.32 -10.30
C LEU A 215 9.00 4.78 -8.90
N ILE A 216 7.95 4.17 -8.36
CA ILE A 216 7.37 4.45 -7.04
C ILE A 216 7.63 3.38 -6.01
N GLY A 217 8.27 2.27 -6.37
CA GLY A 217 8.43 1.11 -5.48
C GLY A 217 9.37 1.43 -4.34
N THR A 218 10.41 2.24 -4.60
CA THR A 218 11.25 2.77 -3.53
C THR A 218 10.42 3.63 -2.57
N ASP A 219 9.73 4.67 -3.04
CA ASP A 219 9.03 5.58 -2.12
C ASP A 219 7.78 4.95 -1.49
N GLY A 220 6.89 4.40 -2.32
CA GLY A 220 5.64 3.80 -1.88
C GLY A 220 5.81 2.45 -1.16
N HIS A 221 6.60 1.52 -1.71
CA HIS A 221 6.71 0.19 -1.11
C HIS A 221 7.77 0.16 0.02
N VAL A 222 9.00 0.62 -0.23
CA VAL A 222 10.09 0.56 0.77
C VAL A 222 9.94 1.63 1.86
N LEU A 223 9.68 2.90 1.49
CA LEU A 223 9.67 3.99 2.47
C LEU A 223 8.33 4.17 3.20
N LEU A 224 7.22 3.65 2.67
CA LEU A 224 5.89 3.85 3.26
C LEU A 224 5.20 2.56 3.68
N HIS A 225 4.98 1.63 2.74
CA HIS A 225 4.24 0.40 3.04
C HIS A 225 4.92 -0.45 4.12
N HIS A 226 6.24 -0.61 4.08
CA HIS A 226 6.95 -1.38 5.12
C HIS A 226 6.92 -0.70 6.49
N PRO A 227 7.31 0.58 6.65
CA PRO A 227 7.28 1.23 7.96
C PRO A 227 5.89 1.42 8.55
N TYR A 228 4.88 1.67 7.72
CA TYR A 228 3.57 2.17 8.16
C TYR A 228 2.40 1.31 7.68
N MET A 229 2.66 0.01 7.46
CA MET A 229 1.68 -0.96 7.00
C MET A 229 0.35 -0.87 7.75
N GLY A 230 -0.77 -0.85 7.03
CA GLY A 230 -2.11 -0.79 7.60
C GLY A 230 -2.56 0.59 8.09
N SER A 231 -1.67 1.59 8.16
CA SER A 231 -2.03 2.97 8.51
C SER A 231 -2.50 3.79 7.29
N GLY A 232 -2.99 5.01 7.53
CA GLY A 232 -3.34 5.96 6.46
C GLY A 232 -2.15 6.42 5.59
N ALA A 233 -0.91 6.13 6.00
CA ALA A 233 0.30 6.36 5.21
C ALA A 233 0.66 5.19 4.27
N ASP A 234 0.01 4.02 4.42
CA ASP A 234 0.25 2.86 3.57
C ASP A 234 -0.39 3.07 2.18
N VAL A 235 0.44 3.46 1.23
CA VAL A 235 0.01 3.75 -0.15
C VAL A 235 -0.58 2.54 -0.88
N LYS A 236 -0.41 1.30 -0.39
CA LYS A 236 -1.08 0.14 -0.99
C LYS A 236 -2.60 0.20 -0.79
N LYS A 237 -3.09 0.79 0.31
CA LYS A 237 -4.53 0.92 0.60
C LYS A 237 -5.26 1.78 -0.44
N THR A 238 -4.59 2.83 -0.93
CA THR A 238 -5.14 3.80 -1.88
C THR A 238 -4.76 3.52 -3.34
N PHE A 239 -3.84 2.58 -3.59
CA PHE A 239 -3.29 2.30 -4.92
C PHE A 239 -4.35 2.01 -6.00
N PHE A 240 -5.46 1.38 -5.61
CA PHE A 240 -6.56 1.00 -6.51
C PHE A 240 -7.78 1.93 -6.45
N ASP A 241 -7.71 3.03 -5.71
CA ASP A 241 -8.84 3.97 -5.56
C ASP A 241 -9.34 4.50 -6.91
N GLY A 242 -8.42 4.74 -7.86
CA GLY A 242 -8.77 5.18 -9.21
C GLY A 242 -9.71 4.20 -9.92
N MET A 243 -9.41 2.90 -9.84
CA MET A 243 -10.27 1.84 -10.38
C MET A 243 -11.58 1.72 -9.59
N LEU A 244 -11.54 1.84 -8.27
CA LEU A 244 -12.73 1.73 -7.41
C LEU A 244 -13.77 2.85 -7.63
N ARG A 245 -13.35 4.01 -8.17
CA ARG A 245 -14.24 5.09 -8.58
C ARG A 245 -15.04 4.77 -9.84
N LEU A 246 -14.58 3.81 -10.66
CA LEU A 246 -15.33 3.35 -11.82
C LEU A 246 -16.50 2.46 -11.39
N HIS A 247 -17.59 2.55 -12.15
CA HIS A 247 -18.68 1.61 -12.09
C HIS A 247 -18.16 0.17 -12.27
N PRO A 248 -18.64 -0.83 -11.50
CA PRO A 248 -18.16 -2.22 -11.56
C PRO A 248 -17.94 -2.79 -12.97
N VAL A 249 -18.92 -2.61 -13.86
CA VAL A 249 -18.86 -3.08 -15.28
C VAL A 249 -17.71 -2.45 -16.08
N LEU A 250 -17.26 -1.26 -15.70
CA LEU A 250 -16.19 -0.53 -16.40
C LEU A 250 -14.80 -0.79 -15.80
N ARG A 251 -14.70 -1.48 -14.66
CA ARG A 251 -13.41 -1.69 -13.98
C ARG A 251 -12.46 -2.55 -14.79
N VAL A 252 -12.95 -3.69 -15.29
CA VAL A 252 -12.13 -4.60 -16.09
C VAL A 252 -11.60 -3.93 -17.36
N PRO A 253 -12.44 -3.36 -18.25
CA PRO A 253 -11.92 -2.70 -19.45
C PRO A 253 -11.11 -1.45 -19.12
N GLY A 254 -11.56 -0.63 -18.16
CA GLY A 254 -10.88 0.62 -17.80
C GLY A 254 -9.49 0.41 -17.19
N TYR A 255 -9.36 -0.50 -16.23
CA TYR A 255 -8.08 -0.83 -15.61
C TYR A 255 -7.13 -1.50 -16.59
N THR A 256 -7.64 -2.39 -17.46
CA THR A 256 -6.84 -3.01 -18.51
C THR A 256 -6.27 -1.98 -19.49
N LEU A 257 -7.11 -1.06 -19.99
CA LEU A 257 -6.68 0.00 -20.91
C LEU A 257 -5.74 1.01 -20.24
N HIS A 258 -6.01 1.38 -18.99
CA HIS A 258 -5.13 2.25 -18.21
C HIS A 258 -3.72 1.66 -18.07
N LYS A 259 -3.62 0.37 -17.71
CA LYS A 259 -2.33 -0.33 -17.55
C LYS A 259 -1.65 -0.61 -18.88
N LEU A 260 -2.41 -0.83 -19.95
CA LEU A 260 -1.87 -0.87 -21.30
C LEU A 260 -1.23 0.48 -21.68
N GLY A 261 -1.90 1.59 -21.38
CA GLY A 261 -1.36 2.95 -21.57
C GLY A 261 -0.07 3.20 -20.78
N ILE A 262 -0.03 2.78 -19.51
CA ILE A 262 1.17 2.83 -18.67
C ILE A 262 2.31 2.03 -19.30
N CYS A 263 2.00 0.83 -19.79
CA CYS A 263 2.98 -0.04 -20.43
C CYS A 263 3.51 0.57 -21.74
N LEU A 264 2.65 1.03 -22.63
CA LEU A 264 3.10 1.48 -23.94
C LEU A 264 3.82 2.84 -23.88
N LEU A 265 3.34 3.77 -23.04
CA LEU A 265 3.79 5.15 -23.08
C LEU A 265 3.96 5.80 -21.70
N GLY A 266 2.98 5.66 -20.82
CA GLY A 266 2.86 6.49 -19.61
C GLY A 266 4.08 6.43 -18.71
N LEU A 267 4.60 5.24 -18.42
CA LEU A 267 5.74 5.09 -17.52
C LEU A 267 7.03 5.67 -18.10
N SER A 268 7.21 5.55 -19.42
CA SER A 268 8.34 6.14 -20.15
C SER A 268 8.30 7.66 -20.12
N LEU A 269 7.11 8.27 -20.29
CA LEU A 269 6.94 9.72 -20.15
C LEU A 269 7.27 10.17 -18.72
N ARG A 270 6.74 9.45 -17.73
CA ARG A 270 6.97 9.77 -16.31
C ARG A 270 8.44 9.67 -15.92
N ALA A 271 9.14 8.63 -16.39
CA ALA A 271 10.57 8.48 -16.17
C ALA A 271 11.38 9.64 -16.75
N ARG A 272 11.00 10.15 -17.94
CA ARG A 272 11.65 11.34 -18.55
C ARG A 272 11.38 12.61 -17.74
N GLU A 273 10.19 12.77 -17.18
CA GLU A 273 9.88 13.90 -16.30
C GLU A 273 10.73 13.85 -15.03
N ILE A 274 10.77 12.71 -14.34
CA ILE A 274 11.57 12.51 -13.13
C ILE A 274 13.05 12.78 -13.43
N ALA A 275 13.58 12.26 -14.53
CA ALA A 275 14.97 12.49 -14.92
C ALA A 275 15.32 13.98 -15.07
N ARG A 276 14.39 14.82 -15.57
CA ARG A 276 14.60 16.28 -15.65
C ARG A 276 14.71 16.95 -14.28
N PHE A 277 13.99 16.44 -13.28
CA PHE A 277 14.11 16.93 -11.90
C PHE A 277 15.42 16.47 -11.26
N GLU A 278 15.81 15.20 -11.46
CA GLU A 278 17.05 14.63 -10.93
C GLU A 278 18.32 15.24 -11.54
N GLN A 279 18.28 15.65 -12.81
CA GLN A 279 19.42 16.25 -13.53
C GLN A 279 19.75 17.70 -13.14
N ARG A 280 18.86 18.41 -12.42
CA ARG A 280 19.08 19.83 -12.06
C ARG A 280 20.25 20.07 -11.10
N GLY A 281 20.92 19.02 -10.59
CA GLY A 281 22.09 19.11 -9.71
C GLY A 281 23.31 18.28 -10.13
N GLY A 282 23.35 17.70 -11.34
CA GLY A 282 24.49 16.89 -11.84
C GLY A 282 24.10 15.77 -12.81
N ASN A 283 25.03 14.83 -13.06
CA ASN A 283 24.80 13.64 -13.90
C ASN A 283 23.84 12.67 -13.18
N ALA A 284 22.54 12.75 -13.47
CA ALA A 284 21.59 11.76 -12.99
C ALA A 284 21.98 10.35 -13.47
N PRO A 285 21.93 9.32 -12.62
CA PRO A 285 22.25 7.96 -13.04
C PRO A 285 21.29 7.52 -14.13
N ILE A 286 21.83 7.03 -15.25
CA ILE A 286 21.04 6.41 -16.30
C ILE A 286 20.35 5.19 -15.68
N ARG A 287 19.01 5.24 -15.58
CA ARG A 287 18.16 4.11 -15.13
C ARG A 287 18.11 3.03 -16.21
N LEU A 288 19.27 2.45 -16.51
CA LEU A 288 19.45 1.53 -17.62
C LEU A 288 18.58 0.28 -17.43
N ASP A 289 18.51 -0.24 -16.21
CA ASP A 289 17.64 -1.34 -15.81
C ASP A 289 16.17 -1.09 -16.17
N PHE A 290 15.66 0.08 -15.81
CA PHE A 290 14.30 0.52 -16.15
C PHE A 290 14.09 0.52 -17.67
N TRP A 291 14.95 1.20 -18.42
CA TRP A 291 14.81 1.33 -19.86
C TRP A 291 14.95 0.00 -20.60
N LEU A 292 15.81 -0.90 -20.12
CA LEU A 292 15.93 -2.26 -20.67
C LEU A 292 14.64 -3.06 -20.50
N VAL A 293 14.02 -3.05 -19.31
CA VAL A 293 12.73 -3.71 -19.09
C VAL A 293 11.64 -3.07 -19.96
N ARG A 294 11.60 -1.73 -20.06
CA ARG A 294 10.65 -1.04 -20.95
C ARG A 294 10.81 -1.46 -22.41
N ALA A 295 12.05 -1.48 -22.90
CA ALA A 295 12.33 -1.86 -24.28
C ALA A 295 11.95 -3.32 -24.53
N TRP A 296 12.25 -4.22 -23.58
CA TRP A 296 11.90 -5.63 -23.66
C TRP A 296 10.39 -5.85 -23.83
N LEU A 297 9.56 -5.16 -23.03
CA LEU A 297 8.10 -5.25 -23.15
C LEU A 297 7.58 -4.85 -24.53
N LEU A 298 8.21 -3.86 -25.17
CA LEU A 298 7.88 -3.44 -26.53
C LEU A 298 8.41 -4.41 -27.59
N VAL A 299 9.63 -4.91 -27.44
CA VAL A 299 10.21 -5.92 -28.34
C VAL A 299 9.34 -7.17 -28.37
N GLU A 300 8.87 -7.63 -27.21
CA GLU A 300 7.97 -8.77 -27.14
C GLU A 300 6.64 -8.52 -27.86
N LEU A 301 6.02 -7.36 -27.64
CA LEU A 301 4.80 -6.98 -28.34
C LEU A 301 5.01 -6.96 -29.85
N VAL A 302 6.06 -6.28 -30.32
CA VAL A 302 6.39 -6.16 -31.75
C VAL A 302 6.67 -7.53 -32.35
N ALA A 303 7.45 -8.39 -31.67
CA ALA A 303 7.73 -9.74 -32.12
C ALA A 303 6.44 -10.54 -32.31
N CYS A 304 5.55 -10.55 -31.30
CA CYS A 304 4.27 -11.24 -31.39
C CYS A 304 3.37 -10.67 -32.49
N VAL A 305 3.39 -9.36 -32.75
CA VAL A 305 2.62 -8.76 -33.85
C VAL A 305 3.17 -9.20 -35.20
N VAL A 306 4.48 -9.11 -35.41
CA VAL A 306 5.14 -9.47 -36.68
C VAL A 306 4.99 -10.95 -37.01
N THR A 307 4.98 -11.83 -36.02
CA THR A 307 4.80 -13.27 -36.22
C THR A 307 3.33 -13.72 -36.20
N GLY A 308 2.37 -12.79 -36.17
CA GLY A 308 0.92 -13.12 -36.17
C GLY A 308 0.36 -13.66 -34.85
N HIS A 309 1.10 -13.56 -33.75
CA HIS A 309 0.73 -14.01 -32.39
C HIS A 309 0.24 -12.87 -31.47
N TRP A 310 -0.25 -11.77 -32.02
CA TRP A 310 -0.74 -10.61 -31.25
C TRP A 310 -1.84 -10.99 -30.23
N LEU A 311 -2.71 -11.95 -30.57
CA LEU A 311 -3.77 -12.41 -29.66
C LEU A 311 -3.19 -13.14 -28.44
N ALA A 312 -2.16 -13.98 -28.64
CA ALA A 312 -1.47 -14.64 -27.53
C ALA A 312 -0.81 -13.61 -26.60
N TRP A 313 -0.22 -12.56 -27.18
CA TRP A 313 0.32 -11.45 -26.41
C TRP A 313 -0.76 -10.71 -25.61
N LEU A 314 -1.91 -10.42 -26.21
CA LEU A 314 -3.02 -9.74 -25.53
C LEU A 314 -3.58 -10.57 -24.38
N VAL A 315 -3.73 -11.88 -24.58
CA VAL A 315 -4.22 -12.80 -23.55
C VAL A 315 -3.24 -12.91 -22.39
N GLN A 316 -1.93 -13.09 -22.65
CA GLN A 316 -0.94 -13.11 -21.55
C GLN A 316 -0.86 -11.77 -20.83
N PHE A 317 -0.98 -10.64 -21.53
CA PHE A 317 -1.00 -9.31 -20.93
C PHE A 317 -2.16 -9.21 -19.94
N PHE A 318 -3.38 -9.55 -20.39
CA PHE A 318 -4.58 -9.52 -19.57
C PHE A 318 -4.46 -10.44 -18.35
N LEU A 319 -4.07 -11.70 -18.55
CA LEU A 319 -3.95 -12.67 -17.46
C LEU A 319 -2.85 -12.28 -16.46
N THR A 320 -1.68 -11.86 -16.94
CA THR A 320 -0.59 -11.39 -16.07
C THR A 320 -1.05 -10.20 -15.25
N LEU A 321 -1.67 -9.20 -15.90
CA LEU A 321 -2.11 -7.98 -15.25
C LEU A 321 -3.09 -8.27 -14.12
N TRP A 322 -4.15 -9.02 -14.40
CA TRP A 322 -5.22 -9.27 -13.42
C TRP A 322 -4.78 -10.22 -12.32
N TYR A 323 -4.03 -11.27 -12.66
CA TYR A 323 -3.47 -12.17 -11.66
C TYR A 323 -2.57 -11.41 -10.68
N ASN A 324 -1.62 -10.60 -11.19
CA ASN A 324 -0.71 -9.84 -10.34
C ASN A 324 -1.39 -8.70 -9.60
N THR A 325 -2.43 -8.09 -10.18
CA THR A 325 -3.24 -7.06 -9.51
C THR A 325 -3.92 -7.61 -8.26
N PHE A 326 -4.60 -8.75 -8.37
CA PHE A 326 -5.23 -9.39 -7.20
C PHE A 326 -4.19 -9.93 -6.23
N LEU A 327 -3.09 -10.48 -6.73
CA LEU A 327 -2.01 -11.00 -5.89
C LEU A 327 -1.40 -9.93 -4.99
N VAL A 328 -1.13 -8.73 -5.51
CA VAL A 328 -0.50 -7.63 -4.76
C VAL A 328 -1.36 -7.16 -3.58
N VAL A 329 -2.68 -7.24 -3.71
CA VAL A 329 -3.64 -6.87 -2.63
C VAL A 329 -4.05 -8.05 -1.76
N SER A 330 -3.69 -9.28 -2.12
CA SER A 330 -4.11 -10.48 -1.39
C SER A 330 -3.31 -10.74 -0.11
N SER A 331 -2.22 -10.01 0.09
CA SER A 331 -1.26 -10.27 1.16
C SER A 331 -1.55 -9.57 2.49
N HIS A 332 -2.60 -8.75 2.52
CA HIS A 332 -3.08 -7.93 3.63
C HIS A 332 -4.59 -7.76 3.50
N ASP A 333 -5.30 -7.45 4.58
CA ASP A 333 -6.74 -7.14 4.52
C ASP A 333 -6.93 -5.64 4.24
N PHE A 334 -6.73 -5.22 2.99
CA PHE A 334 -7.04 -3.84 2.57
C PHE A 334 -8.53 -3.62 2.31
N GLU A 335 -9.27 -4.71 2.16
CA GLU A 335 -10.69 -4.74 1.84
C GLU A 335 -11.61 -4.40 3.01
N ASP A 336 -11.11 -4.60 4.23
CA ASP A 336 -11.85 -4.47 5.47
C ASP A 336 -11.46 -3.16 6.17
N ASP A 337 -12.44 -2.32 6.47
CA ASP A 337 -12.26 -1.08 7.26
C ASP A 337 -12.52 -1.36 8.76
N THR A 338 -12.30 -2.60 9.21
CA THR A 338 -12.67 -3.02 10.57
C THR A 338 -11.66 -2.51 11.61
N PRO A 339 -12.10 -1.81 12.66
CA PRO A 339 -11.23 -1.37 13.76
C PRO A 339 -10.70 -2.52 14.66
N ASP A 340 -11.01 -3.77 14.35
CA ASP A 340 -10.65 -4.96 15.15
C ASP A 340 -9.34 -5.64 14.72
N ASP A 341 -8.61 -5.11 13.73
CA ASP A 341 -7.35 -5.73 13.26
C ASP A 341 -6.27 -5.81 14.36
N LEU A 342 -6.34 -4.92 15.35
CA LEU A 342 -5.46 -4.91 16.52
C LEU A 342 -5.83 -5.96 17.58
N THR A 343 -6.99 -6.62 17.47
CA THR A 343 -7.40 -7.69 18.42
C THR A 343 -6.51 -8.93 18.31
N ALA A 344 -5.91 -9.15 17.13
CA ALA A 344 -4.93 -10.21 16.91
C ALA A 344 -3.58 -9.94 17.59
N ILE A 345 -3.33 -8.71 18.03
CA ILE A 345 -2.07 -8.30 18.66
C ILE A 345 -2.23 -8.36 20.19
N PRO A 346 -1.37 -9.08 20.92
CA PRO A 346 -1.36 -9.07 22.38
C PRO A 346 -1.31 -7.64 22.93
N VAL A 347 -2.06 -7.36 24.00
CA VAL A 347 -2.17 -6.00 24.58
C VAL A 347 -0.80 -5.40 24.90
N THR A 348 0.14 -6.21 25.37
CA THR A 348 1.52 -5.82 25.71
C THR A 348 2.37 -5.46 24.49
N LEU A 349 1.95 -5.86 23.28
CA LEU A 349 2.67 -5.64 22.02
C LEU A 349 1.89 -4.73 21.07
N ARG A 350 0.84 -4.04 21.55
CA ARG A 350 0.00 -3.18 20.71
C ARG A 350 0.73 -2.00 20.11
N ASP A 351 1.83 -1.57 20.71
CA ASP A 351 2.67 -0.52 20.14
C ASP A 351 3.93 -1.11 19.47
N ASP A 352 4.15 -2.43 19.50
CA ASP A 352 5.33 -3.07 18.92
C ASP A 352 5.24 -3.15 17.39
N TRP A 353 6.23 -2.61 16.71
CA TRP A 353 6.25 -2.53 15.25
C TRP A 353 6.25 -3.91 14.58
N ALA A 354 7.06 -4.85 15.07
CA ALA A 354 7.16 -6.18 14.47
C ALA A 354 5.88 -6.99 14.69
N ALA A 355 5.22 -6.82 15.84
CA ALA A 355 3.93 -7.45 16.11
C ALA A 355 2.86 -6.97 15.11
N HIS A 356 2.79 -5.66 14.85
CA HIS A 356 1.95 -5.10 13.78
C HIS A 356 2.28 -5.72 12.43
N GLN A 357 3.56 -5.77 12.04
CA GLN A 357 3.99 -6.37 10.77
C GLN A 357 3.54 -7.81 10.60
N ILE A 358 3.65 -8.62 11.65
CA ILE A 358 3.37 -10.06 11.59
C ILE A 358 1.87 -10.35 11.62
N CYS A 359 1.11 -9.65 12.47
CA CYS A 359 -0.31 -9.91 12.67
C CYS A 359 -1.19 -9.37 11.53
N LEU A 360 -0.77 -8.27 10.89
CA LEU A 360 -1.55 -7.61 9.83
C LEU A 360 -1.17 -8.07 8.41
N SER A 361 -0.23 -9.01 8.26
CA SER A 361 0.16 -9.55 6.95
C SER A 361 -0.05 -11.06 6.84
N TYR A 362 -0.20 -11.56 5.61
CA TYR A 362 -0.39 -12.99 5.32
C TYR A 362 0.76 -13.57 4.51
N ASP A 363 1.21 -14.74 4.95
CA ASP A 363 1.97 -15.64 4.11
C ASP A 363 1.04 -16.28 3.07
N LEU A 364 1.46 -16.32 1.80
CA LEU A 364 0.66 -16.87 0.71
C LEU A 364 1.13 -18.27 0.27
N THR A 365 0.18 -19.08 -0.17
CA THR A 365 0.41 -20.38 -0.81
C THR A 365 -0.45 -20.53 -2.06
N ILE A 366 0.01 -21.28 -3.05
CA ILE A 366 -0.74 -21.58 -4.28
C ILE A 366 -0.85 -23.09 -4.42
N VAL A 367 0.28 -23.79 -4.43
CA VAL A 367 0.35 -25.25 -4.57
C VAL A 367 0.74 -25.96 -3.27
N GLY A 368 1.01 -25.23 -2.18
CA GLY A 368 1.40 -25.80 -0.89
C GLY A 368 2.90 -25.98 -0.70
N ASN A 369 3.70 -25.82 -1.77
CA ASN A 369 5.15 -25.86 -1.68
C ASN A 369 5.71 -24.44 -1.61
N ARG A 370 6.09 -24.02 -0.40
CA ARG A 370 6.60 -22.66 -0.10
C ARG A 370 7.74 -22.18 -1.02
N TRP A 371 8.59 -23.09 -1.51
CA TRP A 371 9.70 -22.73 -2.41
C TRP A 371 9.25 -22.46 -3.84
N LEU A 372 8.22 -23.16 -4.31
CA LEU A 372 7.58 -22.89 -5.60
C LEU A 372 6.63 -21.71 -5.49
N ASP A 373 5.84 -21.67 -4.41
CA ASP A 373 4.91 -20.60 -4.10
C ASP A 373 5.62 -19.26 -3.99
N LEU A 374 6.88 -19.21 -3.54
CA LEU A 374 7.68 -17.99 -3.58
C LEU A 374 7.69 -17.34 -4.97
N TRP A 375 7.80 -18.13 -6.04
CA TRP A 375 7.83 -17.63 -7.40
C TRP A 375 6.43 -17.41 -7.96
N LEU A 376 5.51 -18.32 -7.66
CA LEU A 376 4.12 -18.23 -8.12
C LEU A 376 3.35 -17.08 -7.47
N SER A 377 3.77 -16.64 -6.27
CA SER A 377 3.14 -15.55 -5.50
C SER A 377 3.91 -14.22 -5.57
N ALA A 378 4.77 -14.02 -6.58
CA ALA A 378 5.60 -12.82 -6.71
C ALA A 378 6.38 -12.45 -5.42
N GLY A 379 6.90 -13.45 -4.73
CA GLY A 379 7.72 -13.29 -3.54
C GLY A 379 6.95 -13.21 -2.22
N LEU A 380 5.62 -13.28 -2.25
CA LEU A 380 4.74 -13.09 -1.09
C LEU A 380 4.51 -14.38 -0.27
N SER A 381 5.25 -15.45 -0.56
CA SER A 381 5.09 -16.68 0.21
C SER A 381 5.55 -16.48 1.68
N PRO A 382 6.80 -16.07 1.99
CA PRO A 382 7.25 -15.76 3.35
C PRO A 382 7.03 -14.28 3.72
N HIS A 383 5.84 -13.75 3.47
CA HIS A 383 5.60 -12.32 3.52
C HIS A 383 5.78 -11.70 4.91
N ARG A 384 5.36 -12.39 5.98
CA ARG A 384 5.52 -11.90 7.36
C ARG A 384 6.99 -11.67 7.68
N VAL A 385 7.81 -12.65 7.35
CA VAL A 385 9.27 -12.60 7.54
C VAL A 385 9.90 -11.51 6.69
N HIS A 386 9.42 -11.35 5.46
CA HIS A 386 9.87 -10.29 4.56
C HIS A 386 9.62 -8.89 5.17
N HIS A 387 8.45 -8.66 5.78
CA HIS A 387 8.12 -7.41 6.45
C HIS A 387 9.03 -7.10 7.64
N VAL A 388 9.36 -8.07 8.48
CA VAL A 388 10.22 -7.83 9.66
C VAL A 388 11.72 -7.92 9.39
N LEU A 389 12.12 -8.55 8.28
CA LEU A 389 13.52 -8.68 7.87
C LEU A 389 13.76 -8.19 6.43
N PRO A 390 13.36 -6.96 6.07
CA PRO A 390 13.47 -6.47 4.70
C PRO A 390 14.93 -6.29 4.25
N TYR A 391 15.88 -6.21 5.19
CA TYR A 391 17.31 -6.22 4.86
C TYR A 391 17.80 -7.53 4.23
N GLN A 392 17.04 -8.63 4.37
CA GLN A 392 17.35 -9.90 3.70
C GLN A 392 17.04 -9.78 2.21
N ALA A 393 18.07 -9.96 1.40
CA ALA A 393 18.05 -9.63 -0.02
C ALA A 393 17.31 -10.67 -0.90
N SER A 394 16.68 -11.70 -0.32
CA SER A 394 16.00 -12.75 -1.08
C SER A 394 14.91 -13.46 -0.27
N GLY A 395 13.88 -13.93 -0.99
CA GLY A 395 12.85 -14.78 -0.38
C GLY A 395 13.37 -16.14 0.10
N PHE A 396 14.50 -16.62 -0.43
CA PHE A 396 15.17 -17.82 0.10
C PHE A 396 15.72 -17.60 1.51
N ALA A 397 16.27 -16.41 1.79
CA ALA A 397 16.70 -16.03 3.13
C ALA A 397 15.50 -15.92 4.08
N ASN A 398 14.39 -15.33 3.63
CA ASN A 398 13.18 -15.23 4.44
C ASN A 398 12.56 -16.60 4.74
N LEU A 399 12.40 -17.47 3.74
CA LEU A 399 11.90 -18.84 3.95
C LEU A 399 12.75 -19.63 4.95
N ARG A 400 14.08 -19.47 4.92
CA ARG A 400 14.96 -20.11 5.92
C ARG A 400 14.84 -19.50 7.30
N SER A 401 14.55 -18.20 7.37
CA SER A 401 14.40 -17.46 8.62
C SER A 401 13.07 -17.74 9.32
N GLU A 402 12.03 -18.12 8.57
CA GLU A 402 10.64 -18.31 9.03
C GLU A 402 10.52 -19.11 10.33
N ALA A 403 11.11 -20.29 10.42
CA ALA A 403 11.03 -21.11 11.63
C ALA A 403 11.62 -20.43 12.88
N THR A 404 12.63 -19.58 12.69
CA THR A 404 13.25 -18.82 13.78
C THR A 404 12.34 -17.69 14.23
N VAL A 405 11.81 -16.93 13.27
CA VAL A 405 10.87 -15.83 13.53
C VAL A 405 9.62 -16.37 14.23
N ARG A 406 9.03 -17.44 13.69
CA ARG A 406 7.88 -18.14 14.28
C ARG A 406 8.12 -18.50 15.75
N ALA A 407 9.26 -19.11 16.06
CA ALA A 407 9.60 -19.48 17.44
C ALA A 407 9.73 -18.28 18.37
N VAL A 408 10.17 -17.11 17.88
CA VAL A 408 10.18 -15.88 18.68
C VAL A 408 8.76 -15.37 18.91
N CYS A 409 7.93 -15.34 17.86
CA CYS A 409 6.52 -14.93 17.94
C CYS A 409 5.72 -15.79 18.93
N GLU A 410 5.90 -17.11 18.89
CA GLU A 410 5.24 -18.04 19.80
C GLU A 410 5.59 -17.76 21.27
N ARG A 411 6.87 -17.45 21.57
CA ARG A 411 7.29 -17.05 22.93
C ARG A 411 6.69 -15.71 23.36
N ALA A 412 6.45 -14.82 22.42
CA ALA A 412 5.83 -13.52 22.64
C ALA A 412 4.28 -13.60 22.69
N GLY A 413 3.69 -14.80 22.58
CA GLY A 413 2.24 -15.00 22.61
C GLY A 413 1.53 -14.64 21.29
N ILE A 414 2.27 -14.51 20.19
CA ILE A 414 1.71 -14.27 18.85
C ILE A 414 1.53 -15.61 18.14
N THR A 415 0.28 -15.91 17.77
CA THR A 415 -0.05 -17.10 16.98
C THR A 415 0.45 -16.97 15.54
N TRP A 416 1.23 -17.94 15.08
CA TRP A 416 1.66 -17.98 13.68
C TRP A 416 0.61 -18.66 12.80
N GLU A 417 -0.23 -17.87 12.15
CA GLU A 417 -1.28 -18.40 11.28
C GLU A 417 -0.74 -19.20 10.09
N ARG A 418 -1.52 -20.19 9.66
CA ARG A 418 -1.24 -20.94 8.44
C ARG A 418 -1.22 -20.01 7.21
N PRO A 419 -0.39 -20.30 6.20
CA PRO A 419 -0.45 -19.56 4.93
C PRO A 419 -1.84 -19.62 4.30
N ARG A 420 -2.31 -18.50 3.75
CA ARG A 420 -3.60 -18.41 3.06
C ARG A 420 -3.43 -18.79 1.59
N ASN A 421 -4.29 -19.68 1.08
CA ASN A 421 -4.26 -20.04 -0.32
C ASN A 421 -4.76 -18.88 -1.18
N LEU A 422 -3.97 -18.50 -2.16
CA LEU A 422 -4.26 -17.35 -3.00
C LEU A 422 -5.56 -17.53 -3.78
N LEU A 423 -5.80 -18.72 -4.34
CA LEU A 423 -6.95 -18.99 -5.21
C LEU A 423 -8.22 -19.24 -4.43
N PHE A 424 -8.13 -19.92 -3.28
CA PHE A 424 -9.30 -20.37 -2.54
C PHE A 424 -9.67 -19.46 -1.37
N ASP A 425 -8.69 -18.84 -0.70
CA ASP A 425 -8.95 -17.99 0.47
C ASP A 425 -8.97 -16.50 0.08
N ARG A 426 -8.01 -16.04 -0.73
CA ARG A 426 -7.82 -14.59 -0.98
C ARG A 426 -8.53 -14.06 -2.22
N PHE A 427 -8.36 -14.70 -3.38
CA PHE A 427 -8.96 -14.26 -4.65
C PHE A 427 -10.47 -14.01 -4.55
N PRO A 428 -11.29 -14.87 -3.92
CA PRO A 428 -12.72 -14.60 -3.77
C PRO A 428 -13.01 -13.27 -3.05
N ALA A 429 -12.30 -12.98 -1.95
CA ALA A 429 -12.48 -11.77 -1.17
C ALA A 429 -12.06 -10.52 -1.95
N VAL A 430 -10.86 -10.52 -2.52
CA VAL A 430 -10.34 -9.36 -3.27
C VAL A 430 -11.10 -9.14 -4.57
N ILE A 431 -11.52 -10.19 -5.28
CA ILE A 431 -12.35 -10.06 -6.48
C ILE A 431 -13.70 -9.44 -6.12
N ARG A 432 -14.35 -9.93 -5.05
CA ARG A 432 -15.60 -9.35 -4.54
C ARG A 432 -15.44 -7.87 -4.22
N HIS A 433 -14.39 -7.52 -3.48
CA HIS A 433 -14.13 -6.15 -3.10
C HIS A 433 -13.82 -5.27 -4.31
N TYR A 434 -12.80 -5.60 -5.10
CA TYR A 434 -12.29 -4.72 -6.14
C TYR A 434 -13.14 -4.69 -7.41
N LEU A 435 -13.82 -5.77 -7.79
CA LEU A 435 -14.65 -5.79 -8.99
C LEU A 435 -16.11 -5.44 -8.74
N PHE A 436 -16.67 -5.81 -7.58
CA PHE A 436 -18.12 -5.78 -7.39
C PHE A 436 -18.64 -4.79 -6.35
N ARG A 437 -17.79 -4.22 -5.48
CA ARG A 437 -18.25 -3.18 -4.54
C ARG A 437 -18.82 -1.96 -5.28
N PRO A 438 -19.80 -1.23 -4.72
CA PRO A 438 -20.28 0.03 -5.31
C PRO A 438 -19.13 1.01 -5.60
N ALA A 439 -19.29 1.86 -6.61
CA ALA A 439 -18.27 2.84 -6.97
C ALA A 439 -18.00 3.81 -5.79
N LYS A 440 -16.71 4.03 -5.47
CA LYS A 440 -16.30 5.00 -4.45
C LYS A 440 -16.71 6.41 -4.89
N ALA A 441 -17.28 7.19 -3.99
CA ALA A 441 -17.65 8.57 -4.27
C ALA A 441 -16.41 9.40 -4.62
N LEU A 442 -16.59 10.41 -5.48
CA LEU A 442 -15.55 11.40 -5.70
C LEU A 442 -15.35 12.21 -4.40
N PRO A 443 -14.11 12.53 -4.00
CA PRO A 443 -13.88 13.45 -2.90
C PRO A 443 -14.62 14.77 -3.21
N LEU A 444 -15.42 15.24 -2.26
CA LEU A 444 -15.99 16.58 -2.38
C LEU A 444 -14.84 17.59 -2.45
N PRO A 445 -14.93 18.63 -3.30
CA PRO A 445 -13.97 19.70 -3.26
C PRO A 445 -13.92 20.27 -1.83
N PRO A 446 -12.75 20.67 -1.33
CA PRO A 446 -12.66 21.30 -0.01
C PRO A 446 -13.58 22.52 -0.01
N PRO A 447 -14.33 22.74 1.08
CA PRO A 447 -15.24 23.86 1.12
C PRO A 447 -14.44 25.17 1.06
N PRO A 448 -15.01 26.24 0.48
CA PRO A 448 -14.29 27.49 0.29
C PRO A 448 -13.77 28.04 1.63
N PRO A 449 -12.61 28.72 1.65
CA PRO A 449 -12.04 29.27 2.87
C PRO A 449 -13.09 30.15 3.59
N GLY A 450 -13.41 29.82 4.85
CA GLY A 450 -14.37 30.56 5.66
C GLY A 450 -15.75 29.90 5.84
N SER A 451 -16.01 28.75 5.22
CA SER A 451 -17.22 27.98 5.52
C SER A 451 -17.15 27.35 6.92
N VAL A 452 -18.14 27.66 7.77
CA VAL A 452 -18.30 27.01 9.08
C VAL A 452 -18.66 25.53 8.86
N PRO A 453 -17.98 24.57 9.51
CA PRO A 453 -18.35 23.16 9.40
C PRO A 453 -19.78 22.95 9.91
N PRO A 454 -20.59 22.07 9.30
CA PRO A 454 -21.90 21.73 9.86
C PRO A 454 -21.72 21.11 11.24
N LEU A 455 -22.53 21.59 12.20
CA LEU A 455 -22.55 21.05 13.56
C LEU A 455 -22.85 19.55 13.55
N PRO A 456 -22.16 18.73 14.38
CA PRO A 456 -22.40 17.29 14.46
C PRO A 456 -23.88 17.00 14.76
N GLY A 457 -24.52 16.17 13.95
CA GLY A 457 -25.92 15.77 14.11
C GLY A 457 -26.94 16.50 13.23
N SER A 458 -26.50 17.41 12.35
CA SER A 458 -27.39 18.00 11.35
C SER A 458 -27.70 17.02 10.20
N VAL A 459 -28.99 16.74 9.99
CA VAL A 459 -29.47 15.87 8.91
C VAL A 459 -29.22 16.57 7.56
N PRO A 460 -28.65 15.90 6.55
CA PRO A 460 -28.46 16.51 5.23
C PRO A 460 -29.80 16.89 4.61
N PRO A 461 -29.92 18.04 3.92
CA PRO A 461 -31.13 18.38 3.20
C PRO A 461 -31.41 17.37 2.08
N LEU A 462 -32.67 16.98 1.93
CA LEU A 462 -33.12 16.07 0.88
C LEU A 462 -32.88 16.67 -0.52
N PRO A 463 -32.53 15.84 -1.53
CA PRO A 463 -32.28 16.32 -2.89
C PRO A 463 -33.52 17.01 -3.46
N GLY A 464 -33.37 18.28 -3.88
CA GLY A 464 -34.45 19.09 -4.46
C GLY A 464 -35.01 20.20 -3.55
N SER A 465 -34.49 20.33 -2.33
CA SER A 465 -34.84 21.47 -1.46
C SER A 465 -34.15 22.76 -1.91
N VAL A 466 -34.92 23.84 -1.96
CA VAL A 466 -34.43 25.20 -2.27
C VAL A 466 -33.55 25.67 -1.10
N PRO A 467 -32.33 26.21 -1.35
CA PRO A 467 -31.50 26.73 -0.26
C PRO A 467 -32.21 27.86 0.48
N PRO A 468 -32.06 27.96 1.82
CA PRO A 468 -32.61 29.09 2.56
C PRO A 468 -31.92 30.39 2.12
N LEU A 469 -32.70 31.47 2.01
CA LEU A 469 -32.20 32.80 1.68
C LEU A 469 -31.23 33.31 2.76
N PRO A 470 -30.19 34.08 2.38
CA PRO A 470 -29.21 34.62 3.32
C PRO A 470 -29.89 35.45 4.42
N GLY A 471 -29.60 35.13 5.69
CA GLY A 471 -30.11 35.86 6.85
C GLY A 471 -31.27 35.21 7.61
N SER A 472 -31.70 34.00 7.22
CA SER A 472 -32.72 33.26 7.96
C SER A 472 -32.16 32.57 9.21
N VAL A 473 -32.84 32.75 10.34
CA VAL A 473 -32.46 32.16 11.64
C VAL A 473 -32.81 30.66 11.64
N PRO A 474 -31.91 29.75 12.06
CA PRO A 474 -32.21 28.32 12.13
C PRO A 474 -33.34 28.01 13.12
N PRO A 475 -34.18 26.98 12.87
CA PRO A 475 -35.20 26.56 13.83
C PRO A 475 -34.58 25.94 15.09
N LEU A 476 -35.18 26.22 16.25
CA LEU A 476 -34.74 25.69 17.54
C LEU A 476 -34.95 24.16 17.66
N PRO A 477 -34.09 23.46 18.42
CA PRO A 477 -34.14 22.00 18.56
C PRO A 477 -35.47 21.53 19.18
N GLY A 478 -36.09 20.50 18.60
CA GLY A 478 -37.29 19.85 19.13
C GLY A 478 -38.61 20.21 18.42
N SER A 479 -38.57 21.00 17.36
CA SER A 479 -39.76 21.27 16.53
C SER A 479 -40.07 20.10 15.60
N VAL A 480 -41.27 19.54 15.73
CA VAL A 480 -41.77 18.45 14.87
C VAL A 480 -42.15 19.04 13.50
N PRO A 481 -41.74 18.43 12.36
CA PRO A 481 -42.17 18.91 11.05
C PRO A 481 -43.69 18.76 10.87
N LEU A 482 -44.37 19.82 10.41
CA LEU A 482 -45.77 19.74 9.99
C LEU A 482 -45.91 18.87 8.74
N PRO A 483 -46.98 18.07 8.62
CA PRO A 483 -47.23 17.27 7.43
C PRO A 483 -47.53 18.16 6.20
N PRO A 484 -47.33 17.66 4.97
CA PRO A 484 -47.46 18.46 3.77
C PRO A 484 -48.92 18.90 3.56
N GLY A 485 -49.16 20.20 3.41
CA GLY A 485 -50.48 20.77 3.05
C GLY A 485 -51.06 21.81 4.00
N SER A 486 -50.39 22.14 5.12
CA SER A 486 -50.87 23.18 6.03
C SER A 486 -50.54 24.59 5.51
N ALA A 487 -51.57 25.41 5.29
CA ALA A 487 -51.39 26.83 4.98
C ALA A 487 -50.82 27.58 6.20
N PRO A 488 -49.97 28.61 6.01
CA PRO A 488 -49.42 29.36 7.13
C PRO A 488 -50.48 30.26 7.78
N SER A 489 -50.60 30.19 9.11
CA SER A 489 -51.41 31.14 9.89
C SER A 489 -50.76 32.54 9.90
N PRO A 490 -51.55 33.63 9.92
CA PRO A 490 -51.03 35.00 9.96
C PRO A 490 -50.41 35.33 11.33
N PRO A 491 -49.48 36.29 11.41
CA PRO A 491 -48.72 36.57 12.62
C PRO A 491 -49.56 37.33 13.65
N GLY A 492 -49.66 36.80 14.88
CA GLY A 492 -50.18 37.56 16.03
C GLY A 492 -51.01 36.79 17.06
N SER A 493 -50.58 35.62 17.56
CA SER A 493 -51.27 34.98 18.70
C SER A 493 -50.28 34.50 19.79
N PRO A 494 -50.59 34.65 21.09
CA PRO A 494 -49.63 34.41 22.18
C PRO A 494 -49.52 32.93 22.56
N LEU A 495 -48.32 32.51 22.98
CA LEU A 495 -48.01 31.16 23.51
C LEU A 495 -48.55 30.94 24.94
N PRO A 496 -49.02 29.72 25.29
CA PRO A 496 -49.30 29.34 26.68
C PRO A 496 -48.05 28.77 27.42
N PRO A 497 -48.01 28.79 28.77
CA PRO A 497 -46.82 28.46 29.57
C PRO A 497 -46.64 26.95 29.88
N PRO A 498 -45.44 26.51 30.34
CA PRO A 498 -45.08 25.10 30.42
C PRO A 498 -45.56 24.42 31.71
N ARG A 499 -45.87 23.12 31.64
CA ARG A 499 -46.14 22.25 32.81
C ARG A 499 -45.07 21.19 33.00
N SER A 500 -44.87 20.87 34.28
CA SER A 500 -43.81 20.11 34.96
C SER A 500 -43.98 18.57 34.94
N GLN A 501 -42.87 17.87 35.20
CA GLN A 501 -42.72 16.41 35.41
C GLN A 501 -43.52 15.85 36.60
N PRO A 502 -43.65 14.50 36.69
CA PRO A 502 -43.16 13.81 37.89
C PRO A 502 -42.48 12.43 37.68
N SER A 503 -41.83 11.95 38.75
CA SER A 503 -40.88 10.82 38.89
C SER A 503 -41.53 9.47 39.39
N PRO A 504 -40.82 8.45 39.98
CA PRO A 504 -40.91 7.03 39.52
C PRO A 504 -41.36 5.99 40.58
N SER A 505 -41.60 4.72 40.18
CA SER A 505 -41.72 3.55 41.09
C SER A 505 -41.48 2.17 40.44
N THR A 506 -40.77 1.32 41.21
CA THR A 506 -40.31 -0.11 41.18
C THR A 506 -41.35 -1.24 40.93
N PRO A 507 -41.06 -2.59 41.01
CA PRO A 507 -39.83 -3.45 40.97
C PRO A 507 -39.97 -4.74 40.05
N PRO A 508 -39.01 -5.71 40.02
CA PRO A 508 -38.98 -6.84 39.04
C PRO A 508 -39.37 -8.23 39.63
N PRO A 509 -39.48 -9.30 38.79
CA PRO A 509 -39.38 -10.67 39.29
C PRO A 509 -38.36 -11.59 38.57
N SER A 510 -37.53 -12.23 39.42
CA SER A 510 -37.03 -13.62 39.49
C SER A 510 -36.87 -14.55 38.26
N GLN A 511 -35.70 -15.21 38.22
CA GLN A 511 -35.38 -16.45 37.49
C GLN A 511 -36.10 -17.70 38.05
N PRO A 512 -36.17 -18.79 37.25
CA PRO A 512 -35.73 -20.09 37.76
C PRO A 512 -34.94 -20.98 36.76
N SER A 513 -33.91 -21.64 37.31
CA SER A 513 -33.48 -23.06 37.19
C SER A 513 -33.40 -23.81 35.84
N ALA A 514 -32.23 -24.44 35.59
CA ALA A 514 -32.02 -25.62 34.72
C ALA A 514 -32.40 -26.95 35.46
N PRO A 515 -32.32 -28.19 34.93
CA PRO A 515 -31.78 -28.69 33.63
C PRO A 515 -32.66 -29.77 32.90
N GLY A 516 -32.27 -30.22 31.70
CA GLY A 516 -32.86 -31.43 31.06
C GLY A 516 -32.53 -31.63 29.58
N ASP A 517 -32.24 -32.88 29.20
CA ASP A 517 -31.58 -33.37 27.98
C ASP A 517 -32.39 -33.38 26.65
N ALA A 518 -31.66 -33.12 25.54
CA ALA A 518 -31.75 -33.61 24.13
C ALA A 518 -33.06 -33.43 23.29
N PRO A 519 -33.08 -33.53 21.93
CA PRO A 519 -32.03 -33.87 20.94
C PRO A 519 -31.97 -32.95 19.68
N ILE A 520 -31.09 -33.36 18.75
CA ILE A 520 -30.72 -32.86 17.42
C ILE A 520 -31.90 -32.49 16.48
N GLY A 521 -31.81 -31.34 15.79
CA GLY A 521 -32.43 -31.12 14.47
C GLY A 521 -32.97 -29.70 14.19
N SER A 522 -32.23 -28.90 13.41
CA SER A 522 -32.73 -28.15 12.24
C SER A 522 -31.75 -27.03 11.83
N ALA A 523 -31.49 -26.97 10.53
CA ALA A 523 -30.63 -26.00 9.89
C ALA A 523 -31.23 -24.58 9.98
N GLY A 524 -30.58 -23.71 10.74
CA GLY A 524 -30.83 -22.26 10.71
C GLY A 524 -30.07 -21.64 9.55
N GLY A 525 -30.77 -21.34 8.45
CA GLY A 525 -30.22 -20.59 7.33
C GLY A 525 -29.80 -19.19 7.75
N PHE A 526 -28.54 -18.84 7.50
CA PHE A 526 -28.09 -17.45 7.52
C PHE A 526 -28.85 -16.65 6.44
N PRO A 527 -29.28 -15.41 6.70
CA PRO A 527 -29.89 -14.58 5.67
C PRO A 527 -28.84 -14.33 4.56
N THR A 528 -29.11 -14.87 3.37
CA THR A 528 -28.38 -14.50 2.16
C THR A 528 -28.52 -13.00 1.96
N PRO A 529 -27.42 -12.22 1.87
CA PRO A 529 -27.51 -10.81 1.57
C PRO A 529 -28.21 -10.62 0.22
N PRO A 530 -29.04 -9.57 0.05
CA PRO A 530 -29.72 -9.32 -1.22
C PRO A 530 -28.69 -9.20 -2.35
N ALA A 531 -28.99 -9.82 -3.49
CA ALA A 531 -28.16 -9.73 -4.68
C ALA A 531 -27.88 -8.26 -5.01
N PRO A 532 -26.63 -7.88 -5.34
CA PRO A 532 -26.29 -6.49 -5.61
C PRO A 532 -27.11 -5.99 -6.82
N VAL A 533 -28.00 -5.03 -6.57
CA VAL A 533 -28.76 -4.36 -7.64
C VAL A 533 -27.78 -3.51 -8.45
N ILE A 534 -27.38 -3.99 -9.62
CA ILE A 534 -26.51 -3.26 -10.55
C ILE A 534 -27.32 -2.13 -11.17
N ARG A 535 -27.06 -0.89 -10.73
CA ARG A 535 -27.68 0.31 -11.31
C ARG A 535 -27.11 0.57 -12.71
N PRO A 536 -27.87 1.20 -13.63
CA PRO A 536 -27.37 1.53 -14.96
C PRO A 536 -26.18 2.49 -14.90
N VAL A 537 -25.25 2.33 -15.85
CA VAL A 537 -24.09 3.20 -16.01
C VAL A 537 -24.58 4.61 -16.37
N ARG A 538 -24.33 5.58 -15.50
CA ARG A 538 -24.64 6.99 -15.75
C ARG A 538 -23.67 7.58 -16.78
N ALA A 539 -24.10 8.53 -17.61
CA ALA A 539 -23.25 9.18 -18.62
C ALA A 539 -21.91 9.72 -18.07
N GLY A 540 -21.89 10.25 -16.83
CA GLY A 540 -20.66 10.71 -16.17
C GLY A 540 -19.60 9.63 -15.93
N GLN A 541 -19.98 8.34 -15.91
CA GLN A 541 -19.05 7.21 -15.75
C GLN A 541 -18.24 6.94 -17.03
N LEU A 542 -18.80 7.23 -18.21
CA LEU A 542 -18.05 7.14 -19.47
C LEU A 542 -16.97 8.22 -19.53
N GLY A 543 -17.28 9.46 -19.12
CA GLY A 543 -16.29 10.53 -19.01
C GLY A 543 -15.17 10.18 -18.02
N LEU A 544 -15.52 9.58 -16.87
CA LEU A 544 -14.54 9.11 -15.89
C LEU A 544 -13.65 7.99 -16.44
N LEU A 545 -14.23 7.03 -17.17
CA LEU A 545 -13.48 5.95 -17.83
C LEU A 545 -12.47 6.49 -18.84
N VAL A 546 -12.88 7.44 -19.69
CA VAL A 546 -11.99 8.07 -20.68
C VAL A 546 -10.85 8.79 -19.96
N ARG A 547 -11.16 9.62 -18.95
CA ARG A 547 -10.13 10.31 -18.16
C ARG A 547 -9.16 9.33 -17.51
N TYR A 548 -9.68 8.30 -16.85
CA TYR A 548 -8.88 7.27 -16.20
C TYR A 548 -7.95 6.57 -17.19
N THR A 549 -8.45 6.23 -18.38
CA THR A 549 -7.63 5.61 -19.43
C THR A 549 -6.54 6.56 -19.93
N VAL A 550 -6.89 7.82 -20.22
CA VAL A 550 -5.95 8.86 -20.68
C VAL A 550 -4.85 9.11 -19.64
N ASP A 551 -5.20 9.13 -18.36
CA ASP A 551 -4.23 9.28 -17.26
C ASP A 551 -3.17 8.18 -17.32
N GLY A 552 -3.56 6.94 -17.64
CA GLY A 552 -2.62 5.83 -17.84
C GLY A 552 -1.62 6.08 -18.98
N PHE A 553 -2.09 6.57 -20.12
CA PHE A 553 -1.21 6.94 -21.26
C PHE A 553 -0.30 8.14 -20.96
N ARG A 554 -0.73 9.04 -20.08
CA ARG A 554 0.07 10.19 -19.62
C ARG A 554 1.03 9.83 -18.49
N GLY A 555 0.91 8.64 -17.90
CA GLY A 555 1.65 8.25 -16.69
C GLY A 555 1.19 9.00 -15.44
N VAL A 556 -0.03 9.55 -15.45
CA VAL A 556 -0.67 10.16 -14.28
C VAL A 556 -1.20 9.04 -13.39
N GLY A 557 -0.89 9.09 -12.10
CA GLY A 557 -1.17 7.99 -11.18
C GLY A 557 0.01 7.05 -10.93
N VAL A 558 1.17 7.33 -11.55
CA VAL A 558 2.45 6.65 -11.30
C VAL A 558 3.52 7.61 -10.81
#